data_AF-A0A224YYY0-F1
#
_entry.id   AF-A0A224YYY0-F1
#
_cell.length_a   1.000
_cell.length_b   1.000
_cell.length_c   1.000
_cell.angle_alpha   90.00
_cell.angle_beta   90.00
_cell.angle_gamma   90.00
#
_symmetry.space_group_name_H-M   'P 1'
#
loop_
_entity.id
_entity.type
_entity.pdbx_description
1 polymer ?
#
loop_
_entity_poly.entity_id
_entity_poly.type
_entity_poly.pdbx_seq_one_letter_code
_entity_poly.pdbx_strand_id
1 'polypeptide(L)'
;MVLEYLSPLPESGVESLDSILKEPKFWKMAKHKEIMVRKSWYSLASSLSRVDHVCKTYGAKLCSHTLGSLAENDPVVAVPIWEAALSVVSAVQDCWTHVDARKAVLPQLWKVLKNGGFGSAVHIYPNLLPFLSLVPAEVVGVGVQFYKLFFDSFREGLLSQKVQASMAECNAVVQAFMECLRYVLTRHLAQDENAKAVRSHILEEQLVEVLRVCLTDSSSRLSGTRLYYEVASLHAFVLQKILSGDTEPAAKTSYQECLELIWSRLLKLSLEIASMSPPNVVLVRRLTKLICTIHSPPTSPRSQLKVTLVAPEDANSTVPPKRSSLVLDTRTSPLEAFPTTMAHTTKICAEVLKRARTNPGSAESLVYTEAASEVLRVSSSSAFVEAVLAEMGVECGAGDSAVVEFFGLFRSVVNDAASASCKDRLEEYYGHVANCLLVASVSASATATKVAELFNNTVLDNGHLLAVLLEKSLD
;
A
#
# COMPACT_ATOMS: atom_id res chain seq x y z
N MET A 1 -21.19 -12.22 12.24
CA MET A 1 -22.61 -12.53 12.01
C MET A 1 -23.12 -13.39 13.17
N VAL A 2 -23.36 -12.73 14.30
CA VAL A 2 -24.27 -13.12 15.39
C VAL A 2 -24.92 -11.79 15.78
N LEU A 3 -25.74 -11.30 14.86
CA LEU A 3 -26.50 -10.06 14.93
C LEU A 3 -27.96 -10.51 14.95
N GLU A 4 -28.77 -9.91 15.81
CA GLU A 4 -30.13 -10.31 16.23
C GLU A 4 -30.15 -11.16 17.51
N TYR A 5 -31.16 -10.93 18.35
CA TYR A 5 -31.34 -11.40 19.74
C TYR A 5 -30.69 -10.56 20.85
N LEU A 6 -30.92 -9.25 20.81
CA LEU A 6 -31.45 -8.59 22.01
C LEU A 6 -32.69 -7.81 21.57
N SER A 7 -33.83 -8.51 21.52
CA SER A 7 -35.16 -7.89 21.55
C SER A 7 -35.23 -6.88 22.71
N PRO A 8 -36.10 -5.86 22.68
CA PRO A 8 -36.24 -4.96 23.83
C PRO A 8 -36.41 -5.81 25.10
N LEU A 9 -35.50 -5.63 26.05
CA LEU A 9 -35.53 -6.35 27.32
C LEU A 9 -36.90 -6.09 27.96
N PRO A 10 -37.64 -7.14 28.39
CA PRO A 10 -38.88 -6.94 29.15
C PRO A 10 -38.59 -6.08 30.39
N GLU A 11 -39.57 -5.29 30.86
CA GLU A 11 -39.39 -4.35 31.98
C GLU A 11 -38.80 -5.01 33.24
N SER A 12 -39.19 -6.26 33.54
CA SER A 12 -38.64 -7.07 34.64
C SER A 12 -37.15 -7.39 34.50
N GLY A 13 -36.64 -7.49 33.25
CA GLY A 13 -35.22 -7.66 32.96
C GLY A 13 -34.40 -6.40 33.20
N VAL A 14 -35.01 -5.21 33.05
CA VAL A 14 -34.36 -3.92 33.33
C VAL A 14 -34.16 -3.74 34.83
N GLU A 15 -35.17 -4.04 35.65
CA GLU A 15 -35.07 -3.92 37.12
C GLU A 15 -34.03 -4.87 37.72
N SER A 16 -34.00 -6.13 37.28
CA SER A 16 -33.01 -7.11 37.74
C SER A 16 -31.59 -6.67 37.35
N LEU A 17 -31.40 -6.10 36.16
CA LEU A 17 -30.12 -5.60 35.72
C LEU A 17 -29.64 -4.41 36.57
N ASP A 18 -30.57 -3.52 36.90
CA ASP A 18 -30.30 -2.32 37.69
C ASP A 18 -29.79 -2.66 39.09
N SER A 19 -30.32 -3.72 39.70
CA SER A 19 -29.85 -4.22 41.00
C SER A 19 -28.36 -4.62 40.97
N ILE A 20 -27.91 -5.24 39.88
CA ILE A 20 -26.52 -5.67 39.70
C ILE A 20 -25.62 -4.48 39.38
N LEU A 21 -26.07 -3.55 38.53
CA LEU A 21 -25.27 -2.40 38.08
C LEU A 21 -25.10 -1.33 39.17
N LYS A 22 -25.99 -1.28 40.17
CA LYS A 22 -25.82 -0.44 41.37
C LYS A 22 -24.66 -0.91 42.25
N GLU A 23 -24.37 -2.21 42.28
CA GLU A 23 -23.32 -2.78 43.13
C GLU A 23 -21.91 -2.35 42.69
N PRO A 24 -21.14 -1.63 43.53
CA PRO A 24 -19.78 -1.20 43.18
C PRO A 24 -18.82 -2.36 42.89
N LYS A 25 -19.08 -3.54 43.46
CA LYS A 25 -18.27 -4.75 43.23
C LYS A 25 -18.32 -5.22 41.78
N PHE A 26 -19.46 -5.04 41.10
CA PHE A 26 -19.62 -5.40 39.69
C PHE A 26 -18.58 -4.68 38.81
N TRP A 27 -18.45 -3.37 38.98
CA TRP A 27 -17.54 -2.53 38.18
C TRP A 27 -16.06 -2.83 38.43
N LYS A 28 -15.71 -3.32 39.62
CA LYS A 28 -14.34 -3.77 39.94
C LYS A 28 -13.93 -5.03 39.15
N MET A 29 -14.89 -5.80 38.63
CA MET A 29 -14.61 -7.03 37.89
C MET A 29 -13.89 -6.77 36.55
N ALA A 30 -14.00 -5.57 36.00
CA ALA A 30 -13.23 -5.14 34.81
C ALA A 30 -11.71 -5.31 34.98
N LYS A 31 -11.20 -5.19 36.21
CA LYS A 31 -9.77 -5.32 36.56
C LYS A 31 -9.51 -6.55 37.44
N HIS A 32 -10.37 -7.57 37.39
CA HIS A 32 -10.20 -8.77 38.18
C HIS A 32 -8.93 -9.54 37.77
N LYS A 33 -8.29 -10.22 38.73
CA LYS A 33 -7.05 -11.00 38.46
C LYS A 33 -7.28 -12.13 37.44
N GLU A 34 -8.44 -12.77 37.50
CA GLU A 34 -8.81 -13.88 36.60
C GLU A 34 -9.18 -13.38 35.19
N ILE A 35 -8.47 -13.88 34.18
CA ILE A 35 -8.65 -13.54 32.76
C ILE A 35 -10.10 -13.74 32.30
N MET A 36 -10.71 -14.87 32.67
CA MET A 36 -12.08 -15.20 32.25
C MET A 36 -13.13 -14.28 32.85
N VAL A 37 -12.89 -13.74 34.05
CA VAL A 37 -13.77 -12.75 34.69
C VAL A 37 -13.70 -11.44 33.91
N ARG A 38 -12.49 -10.96 33.56
CA ARG A 38 -12.33 -9.76 32.74
C ARG A 38 -12.98 -9.91 31.37
N LYS A 39 -12.67 -11.02 30.66
CA LYS A 39 -13.29 -11.35 29.37
C LYS A 39 -14.81 -11.25 29.42
N SER A 40 -15.42 -11.97 30.37
CA SER A 40 -16.88 -12.02 30.51
C SER A 40 -17.47 -10.65 30.84
N TRP A 41 -16.78 -9.87 31.68
CA TRP A 41 -17.21 -8.52 32.02
C TRP A 41 -17.22 -7.59 30.80
N TYR A 42 -16.17 -7.60 29.97
CA TYR A 42 -16.11 -6.77 28.76
C TYR A 42 -17.12 -7.23 27.69
N SER A 43 -17.31 -8.53 27.49
CA SER A 43 -18.37 -9.04 26.61
C SER A 43 -19.76 -8.60 27.07
N LEU A 44 -20.02 -8.63 28.39
CA LEU A 44 -21.25 -8.09 28.95
C LEU A 44 -21.34 -6.58 28.73
N ALA A 45 -20.27 -5.81 28.94
CA ALA A 45 -20.26 -4.35 28.72
C ALA A 45 -20.64 -3.96 27.28
N SER A 46 -20.19 -4.70 26.26
CA SER A 46 -20.64 -4.50 24.87
C SER A 46 -22.13 -4.75 24.67
N SER A 47 -22.70 -5.72 25.39
CA SER A 47 -24.14 -5.99 25.35
C SER A 47 -24.94 -4.92 26.09
N LEU A 48 -24.43 -4.48 27.24
CA LEU A 48 -25.03 -3.42 28.07
C LEU A 48 -25.10 -2.09 27.33
N SER A 49 -24.12 -1.76 26.50
CA SER A 49 -24.13 -0.53 25.72
C SER A 49 -25.23 -0.49 24.65
N ARG A 50 -25.95 -1.58 24.41
CA ARG A 50 -27.11 -1.61 23.50
C ARG A 50 -28.42 -1.30 24.21
N VAL A 51 -28.40 -1.18 25.54
CA VAL A 51 -29.58 -0.89 26.36
C VAL A 51 -29.59 0.60 26.70
N ASP A 52 -30.47 1.36 26.07
CA ASP A 52 -30.53 2.83 26.19
C ASP A 52 -30.60 3.32 27.65
N HIS A 53 -31.42 2.69 28.49
CA HIS A 53 -31.49 2.99 29.92
C HIS A 53 -30.13 2.85 30.63
N VAL A 54 -29.37 1.80 30.30
CA VAL A 54 -28.05 1.55 30.90
C VAL A 54 -27.04 2.61 30.45
N CYS A 55 -27.07 2.99 29.17
CA CYS A 55 -26.21 4.07 28.64
C CYS A 55 -26.49 5.39 29.34
N LYS A 56 -27.75 5.74 29.57
CA LYS A 56 -28.14 6.98 30.26
C LYS A 56 -27.76 6.98 31.75
N THR A 57 -27.96 5.85 32.45
CA THR A 57 -27.78 5.78 33.91
C THR A 57 -26.35 5.44 34.33
N TYR A 58 -25.66 4.57 33.57
CA TYR A 58 -24.33 4.05 33.90
C TYR A 58 -23.27 4.34 32.83
N GLY A 59 -23.57 5.18 31.84
CA GLY A 59 -22.68 5.54 30.75
C GLY A 59 -21.29 5.96 31.22
N ALA A 60 -21.20 6.80 32.25
CA ALA A 60 -19.90 7.24 32.80
C ALA A 60 -19.02 6.08 33.30
N LYS A 61 -19.62 5.10 33.97
CA LYS A 61 -18.91 3.90 34.45
C LYS A 61 -18.50 3.00 33.27
N LEU A 62 -19.38 2.81 32.29
CA LEU A 62 -19.05 2.05 31.09
C LEU A 62 -17.86 2.68 30.36
N CYS A 63 -17.92 3.98 30.07
CA CYS A 63 -16.87 4.70 29.34
C CYS A 63 -15.52 4.62 30.08
N SER A 64 -15.50 4.90 31.39
CA SER A 64 -14.25 4.90 32.17
C SER A 64 -13.59 3.52 32.26
N HIS A 65 -14.38 2.45 32.40
CA HIS A 65 -13.84 1.09 32.50
C HIS A 65 -13.43 0.48 31.16
N THR A 66 -14.10 0.84 30.05
CA THR A 66 -13.75 0.34 28.71
C THR A 66 -12.62 1.14 28.07
N LEU A 67 -12.77 2.45 27.92
CA LEU A 67 -11.81 3.29 27.20
C LEU A 67 -10.47 3.44 27.94
N GLY A 68 -10.49 3.32 29.28
CA GLY A 68 -9.28 3.35 30.10
C GLY A 68 -8.45 2.06 30.06
N SER A 69 -8.87 1.03 29.32
CA SER A 69 -8.29 -0.32 29.37
C SER A 69 -7.84 -0.86 28.01
N LEU A 70 -7.76 -0.02 26.97
CA LEU A 70 -7.45 -0.44 25.58
C LEU A 70 -6.12 -1.20 25.45
N ALA A 71 -5.14 -0.93 26.31
CA ALA A 71 -3.80 -1.53 26.26
C ALA A 71 -3.65 -2.81 27.09
N GLU A 72 -4.73 -3.59 27.21
CA GLU A 72 -4.67 -4.97 27.69
C GLU A 72 -3.79 -5.81 26.76
N ASN A 73 -2.91 -6.60 27.36
CA ASN A 73 -1.91 -7.38 26.63
C ASN A 73 -2.31 -8.85 26.49
N ASP A 74 -3.30 -9.31 27.27
CA ASP A 74 -3.81 -10.66 27.15
C ASP A 74 -4.76 -10.77 25.94
N PRO A 75 -4.45 -11.60 24.93
CA PRO A 75 -5.24 -11.69 23.71
C PRO A 75 -6.68 -12.19 23.95
N VAL A 76 -6.92 -12.92 25.03
CA VAL A 76 -8.26 -13.45 25.39
C VAL A 76 -9.18 -12.31 25.84
N VAL A 77 -8.61 -11.23 26.39
CA VAL A 77 -9.37 -10.09 26.93
C VAL A 77 -9.31 -8.88 25.99
N ALA A 78 -8.22 -8.71 25.25
CA ALA A 78 -8.02 -7.57 24.35
C ALA A 78 -9.15 -7.44 23.33
N VAL A 79 -9.56 -8.52 22.67
CA VAL A 79 -10.65 -8.49 21.68
C VAL A 79 -11.98 -8.02 22.30
N PRO A 80 -12.48 -8.63 23.40
CA PRO A 80 -13.65 -8.13 24.12
C PRO A 80 -13.55 -6.65 24.55
N ILE A 81 -12.36 -6.18 24.95
CA ILE A 81 -12.16 -4.77 25.33
C ILE A 81 -12.38 -3.85 24.14
N TRP A 82 -11.81 -4.17 22.99
CA TRP A 82 -11.95 -3.36 21.78
C TRP A 82 -13.39 -3.35 21.26
N GLU A 83 -14.07 -4.50 21.29
CA GLU A 83 -15.50 -4.59 20.98
C GLU A 83 -16.35 -3.75 21.94
N ALA A 84 -16.10 -3.85 23.26
CA ALA A 84 -16.81 -3.08 24.27
C ALA A 84 -16.53 -1.58 24.15
N ALA A 85 -15.28 -1.17 23.90
CA ALA A 85 -14.90 0.21 23.71
C ALA A 85 -15.63 0.84 22.52
N LEU A 86 -15.62 0.17 21.35
CA LEU A 86 -16.36 0.64 20.17
C LEU A 86 -17.87 0.68 20.39
N SER A 87 -18.41 -0.34 21.06
CA SER A 87 -19.85 -0.41 21.35
C SER A 87 -20.28 0.72 22.30
N VAL A 88 -19.49 1.01 23.32
CA VAL A 88 -19.75 2.07 24.31
C VAL A 88 -19.60 3.45 23.68
N VAL A 89 -18.50 3.73 22.95
CA VAL A 89 -18.27 5.05 22.36
C VAL A 89 -19.30 5.39 21.26
N SER A 90 -19.85 4.38 20.59
CA SER A 90 -20.91 4.56 19.61
C SER A 90 -22.29 4.77 20.23
N ALA A 91 -22.55 4.19 21.41
CA ALA A 91 -23.87 4.20 22.03
C ALA A 91 -24.07 5.31 23.08
N VAL A 92 -23.02 5.70 23.80
CA VAL A 92 -23.08 6.76 24.80
C VAL A 92 -22.78 8.11 24.14
N GLN A 93 -23.82 8.91 23.88
CA GLN A 93 -23.72 10.14 23.09
C GLN A 93 -22.70 11.15 23.65
N ASP A 94 -22.58 11.23 24.97
CA ASP A 94 -21.67 12.11 25.70
C ASP A 94 -20.45 11.37 26.26
N CYS A 95 -20.07 10.23 25.67
CA CYS A 95 -18.95 9.37 26.11
C CYS A 95 -17.67 10.15 26.47
N TRP A 96 -17.32 11.16 25.67
CA TRP A 96 -16.09 11.94 25.81
C TRP A 96 -16.16 13.01 26.91
N THR A 97 -17.33 13.29 27.48
CA THR A 97 -17.47 14.16 28.68
C THR A 97 -17.22 13.38 29.97
N HIS A 98 -17.48 12.07 29.94
CA HIS A 98 -17.32 11.17 31.08
C HIS A 98 -15.90 10.67 31.31
N VAL A 99 -15.01 10.82 30.32
CA VAL A 99 -13.63 10.33 30.36
C VAL A 99 -12.67 11.37 29.84
N ASP A 100 -11.62 11.65 30.61
CA ASP A 100 -10.51 12.49 30.16
C ASP A 100 -9.73 11.75 29.05
N ALA A 101 -10.00 12.10 27.79
CA ALA A 101 -9.37 11.47 26.64
C ALA A 101 -7.83 11.54 26.71
N ARG A 102 -7.28 12.68 27.13
CA ARG A 102 -5.83 12.93 27.14
C ARG A 102 -5.12 12.15 28.24
N LYS A 103 -5.77 11.91 29.39
CA LYS A 103 -5.17 11.19 30.52
C LYS A 103 -5.49 9.71 30.54
N ALA A 104 -6.69 9.31 30.12
CA ALA A 104 -7.18 7.95 30.29
C ALA A 104 -7.15 7.13 28.99
N VAL A 105 -7.48 7.75 27.85
CA VAL A 105 -7.74 6.99 26.60
C VAL A 105 -6.54 7.01 25.67
N LEU A 106 -6.06 8.20 25.31
CA LEU A 106 -4.97 8.37 24.36
C LEU A 106 -3.68 7.66 24.81
N PRO A 107 -3.25 7.71 26.10
CA PRO A 107 -2.08 6.95 26.55
C PRO A 107 -2.21 5.44 26.33
N GLN A 108 -3.42 4.89 26.46
CA GLN A 108 -3.69 3.47 26.19
C GLN A 108 -3.61 3.19 24.69
N LEU A 109 -4.22 4.04 23.86
CA LEU A 109 -4.15 3.92 22.41
C LEU A 109 -2.69 3.96 21.90
N TRP A 110 -1.89 4.93 22.36
CA TRP A 110 -0.47 5.03 22.01
C TRP A 110 0.29 3.78 22.41
N LYS A 111 0.02 3.25 23.61
CA LYS A 111 0.66 2.02 24.07
C LYS A 111 0.31 0.82 23.19
N VAL A 112 -0.96 0.67 22.77
CA VAL A 112 -1.38 -0.39 21.84
C VAL A 112 -0.64 -0.26 20.51
N LEU A 113 -0.64 0.95 19.92
CA LEU A 113 -0.03 1.20 18.62
C LEU A 113 1.47 0.94 18.64
N LYS A 114 2.20 1.47 19.64
CA LYS A 114 3.66 1.29 19.77
C LYS A 114 4.08 -0.17 19.98
N ASN A 115 3.20 -0.97 20.59
CA ASN A 115 3.47 -2.39 20.84
C ASN A 115 2.93 -3.31 19.74
N GLY A 116 2.45 -2.76 18.61
CA GLY A 116 1.93 -3.59 17.52
C GLY A 116 0.71 -4.42 17.92
N GLY A 117 -0.14 -3.90 18.80
CA GLY A 117 -1.29 -4.64 19.33
C GLY A 117 -0.91 -5.82 20.21
N PHE A 118 0.30 -5.82 20.78
CA PHE A 118 0.84 -6.89 21.64
C PHE A 118 0.88 -8.27 20.98
N GLY A 119 0.98 -8.33 19.64
CA GLY A 119 0.93 -9.58 18.87
C GLY A 119 -0.50 -10.08 18.60
N SER A 120 -1.48 -9.18 18.64
CA SER A 120 -2.88 -9.42 18.24
C SER A 120 -3.35 -8.37 17.24
N ALA A 121 -2.46 -7.88 16.39
CA ALA A 121 -2.76 -6.85 15.41
C ALA A 121 -3.90 -7.26 14.48
N VAL A 122 -3.97 -8.54 14.09
CA VAL A 122 -5.05 -9.07 13.24
C VAL A 122 -6.44 -8.81 13.82
N HIS A 123 -6.58 -8.82 15.15
CA HIS A 123 -7.86 -8.59 15.81
C HIS A 123 -8.06 -7.14 16.28
N ILE A 124 -6.98 -6.43 16.63
CA ILE A 124 -7.06 -5.08 17.19
C ILE A 124 -7.08 -4.01 16.09
N TYR A 125 -6.20 -4.10 15.10
CA TYR A 125 -5.99 -3.02 14.12
C TYR A 125 -7.21 -2.73 13.23
N PRO A 126 -8.05 -3.71 12.83
CA PRO A 126 -9.29 -3.42 12.11
C PRO A 126 -10.25 -2.48 12.86
N ASN A 127 -10.11 -2.35 14.19
CA ASN A 127 -10.96 -1.48 15.01
C ASN A 127 -10.45 -0.03 15.09
N LEU A 128 -9.25 0.27 14.57
CA LEU A 128 -8.62 1.57 14.73
C LEU A 128 -9.28 2.66 13.90
N LEU A 129 -9.66 2.37 12.65
CA LEU A 129 -10.41 3.34 11.84
C LEU A 129 -11.78 3.64 12.44
N PRO A 130 -12.62 2.64 12.78
CA PRO A 130 -13.88 2.87 13.50
C PRO A 130 -13.68 3.73 14.75
N PHE A 131 -12.67 3.40 15.57
CA PHE A 131 -12.37 4.17 16.78
C PHE A 131 -11.98 5.61 16.46
N LEU A 132 -11.03 5.82 15.54
CA LEU A 132 -10.58 7.13 15.10
C LEU A 132 -11.73 7.99 14.57
N SER A 133 -12.70 7.38 13.88
CA SER A 133 -13.86 8.08 13.33
C SER A 133 -14.84 8.61 14.39
N LEU A 134 -14.77 8.07 15.61
CA LEU A 134 -15.59 8.43 16.76
C LEU A 134 -14.85 9.37 17.73
N VAL A 135 -13.58 9.70 17.49
CA VAL A 135 -12.84 10.68 18.28
C VAL A 135 -13.30 12.09 17.87
N PRO A 136 -13.75 12.93 18.81
CA PRO A 136 -14.32 14.22 18.51
C PRO A 136 -13.23 15.24 18.19
N ALA A 137 -13.58 16.29 17.45
CA ALA A 137 -12.64 17.30 16.98
C ALA A 137 -11.91 18.03 18.12
N GLU A 138 -12.54 18.17 19.28
CA GLU A 138 -11.96 18.78 20.48
C GLU A 138 -10.82 17.93 21.07
N VAL A 139 -10.90 16.61 20.91
CA VAL A 139 -9.85 15.67 21.35
C VAL A 139 -8.71 15.63 20.33
N VAL A 140 -9.04 15.60 19.03
CA VAL A 140 -8.05 15.68 17.94
C VAL A 140 -7.30 17.01 18.00
N GLY A 141 -8.01 18.10 18.27
CA GLY A 141 -7.47 19.46 18.28
C GLY A 141 -7.19 20.00 16.88
N VAL A 142 -6.57 21.18 16.86
CA VAL A 142 -6.07 21.85 15.64
C VAL A 142 -4.61 21.49 15.45
N GLY A 143 -4.17 21.38 14.19
CA GLY A 143 -2.81 21.12 13.81
C GLY A 143 -2.52 19.64 13.56
N VAL A 144 -1.24 19.34 13.44
CA VAL A 144 -0.76 18.01 13.05
C VAL A 144 -0.44 17.12 14.24
N GLN A 145 -0.40 17.65 15.47
CA GLN A 145 0.21 16.98 16.63
C GLN A 145 -0.47 15.67 17.00
N PHE A 146 -1.81 15.61 16.95
CA PHE A 146 -2.55 14.38 17.21
C PHE A 146 -2.20 13.30 16.18
N TYR A 147 -2.29 13.64 14.89
CA TYR A 147 -2.01 12.71 13.81
C TYR A 147 -0.55 12.28 13.78
N LYS A 148 0.37 13.20 14.05
CA LYS A 148 1.79 12.90 14.22
C LYS A 148 1.98 11.82 15.28
N LEU A 149 1.45 12.01 16.49
CA LEU A 149 1.61 11.02 17.56
C LEU A 149 0.92 9.69 17.23
N PHE A 150 -0.25 9.74 16.59
CA PHE A 150 -1.00 8.56 16.16
C PHE A 150 -0.21 7.72 15.15
N PHE A 151 0.25 8.33 14.06
CA PHE A 151 0.96 7.63 12.99
C PHE A 151 2.42 7.32 13.37
N ASP A 152 3.10 8.15 14.16
CA ASP A 152 4.42 7.84 14.73
C ASP A 152 4.35 6.57 15.59
N SER A 153 3.33 6.45 16.45
CA SER A 153 3.10 5.25 17.27
C SER A 153 2.78 4.01 16.41
N PHE A 154 2.04 4.21 15.31
CA PHE A 154 1.73 3.17 14.33
C PHE A 154 3.00 2.62 13.68
N ARG A 155 3.90 3.50 13.22
CA ARG A 155 5.18 3.12 12.60
C ARG A 155 6.09 2.42 13.60
N GLU A 156 6.17 2.92 14.84
CA GLU A 156 6.95 2.28 15.92
C GLU A 156 6.50 0.83 16.12
N GLY A 157 5.18 0.58 16.20
CA GLY A 157 4.64 -0.77 16.30
C GLY A 157 4.84 -1.62 15.04
N LEU A 158 4.67 -1.03 13.85
CA LEU A 158 4.86 -1.70 12.58
C LEU A 158 6.28 -2.26 12.45
N LEU A 159 7.29 -1.51 12.90
CA LEU A 159 8.70 -1.90 12.84
C LEU A 159 9.16 -2.73 14.05
N SER A 160 8.28 -3.01 15.01
CA SER A 160 8.60 -3.86 16.15
C SER A 160 8.86 -5.31 15.72
N GLN A 161 9.78 -5.99 16.43
CA GLN A 161 10.13 -7.38 16.14
C GLN A 161 8.93 -8.33 16.18
N LYS A 162 7.97 -8.11 17.09
CA LYS A 162 6.77 -8.94 17.22
C LYS A 162 5.90 -8.89 15.96
N VAL A 163 5.67 -7.69 15.41
CA VAL A 163 4.90 -7.51 14.18
C VAL A 163 5.70 -8.04 12.99
N GLN A 164 6.96 -7.64 12.85
CA GLN A 164 7.84 -8.08 11.76
C GLN A 164 8.06 -9.60 11.72
N ALA A 165 7.90 -10.32 12.83
CA ALA A 165 7.99 -11.78 12.87
C ALA A 165 6.81 -12.48 12.16
N SER A 166 5.65 -11.83 12.02
CA SER A 166 4.43 -12.43 11.46
C SER A 166 3.88 -11.61 10.28
N MET A 167 3.82 -12.22 9.10
CA MET A 167 3.29 -11.57 7.90
C MET A 167 1.80 -11.19 8.05
N ALA A 168 1.02 -11.99 8.79
CA ALA A 168 -0.39 -11.69 9.05
C ALA A 168 -0.53 -10.43 9.93
N GLU A 169 0.28 -10.32 10.98
CA GLU A 169 0.33 -9.15 11.85
C GLU A 169 0.79 -7.91 11.07
N CYS A 170 1.89 -8.00 10.31
CA CYS A 170 2.33 -6.92 9.42
C CYS A 170 1.23 -6.45 8.48
N ASN A 171 0.53 -7.37 7.81
CA ASN A 171 -0.54 -7.02 6.88
C ASN A 171 -1.72 -6.34 7.56
N ALA A 172 -2.10 -6.78 8.77
CA ALA A 172 -3.17 -6.14 9.55
C ALA A 172 -2.80 -4.70 9.94
N VAL A 173 -1.55 -4.49 10.37
CA VAL A 173 -1.04 -3.15 10.69
C VAL A 173 -1.01 -2.27 9.44
N VAL A 174 -0.45 -2.76 8.32
CA VAL A 174 -0.38 -2.01 7.06
C VAL A 174 -1.78 -1.62 6.56
N GLN A 175 -2.75 -2.54 6.59
CA GLN A 175 -4.11 -2.26 6.16
C GLN A 175 -4.73 -1.13 7.00
N ALA A 176 -4.73 -1.25 8.33
CA ALA A 176 -5.32 -0.24 9.19
C ALA A 176 -4.57 1.10 9.13
N PHE A 177 -3.25 1.09 8.93
CA PHE A 177 -2.47 2.31 8.70
C PHE A 177 -3.01 3.05 7.46
N MET A 178 -3.19 2.34 6.36
CA MET A 178 -3.61 2.92 5.08
C MET A 178 -5.09 3.33 5.08
N GLU A 179 -5.95 2.58 5.76
CA GLU A 179 -7.35 2.94 5.98
C GLU A 179 -7.50 4.21 6.83
N CYS A 180 -6.80 4.30 7.96
CA CYS A 180 -6.75 5.50 8.79
C CYS A 180 -6.16 6.69 8.02
N LEU A 181 -5.09 6.47 7.26
CA LEU A 181 -4.45 7.50 6.44
C LEU A 181 -5.43 8.08 5.42
N ARG A 182 -6.11 7.21 4.66
CA ARG A 182 -7.12 7.61 3.68
C ARG A 182 -8.27 8.37 4.34
N TYR A 183 -8.76 7.89 5.50
CA TYR A 183 -9.80 8.58 6.26
C TYR A 183 -9.37 10.01 6.63
N VAL A 184 -8.17 10.17 7.19
CA VAL A 184 -7.65 11.50 7.56
C VAL A 184 -7.56 12.41 6.34
N LEU A 185 -7.05 11.94 5.20
CA LEU A 185 -7.03 12.73 3.97
C LEU A 185 -8.43 13.21 3.57
N THR A 186 -9.43 12.31 3.57
CA THR A 186 -10.81 12.66 3.19
C THR A 186 -11.48 13.64 4.16
N ARG A 187 -11.05 13.70 5.41
CA ARG A 187 -11.55 14.66 6.41
C ARG A 187 -10.92 16.04 6.31
N HIS A 188 -9.77 16.16 5.63
CA HIS A 188 -9.00 17.40 5.55
C HIS A 188 -8.91 17.85 4.09
N LEU A 189 -10.04 17.93 3.38
CA LEU A 189 -10.10 18.42 1.98
C LEU A 189 -10.38 19.93 1.89
N ALA A 190 -10.55 20.60 3.03
CA ALA A 190 -10.69 22.04 3.05
C ALA A 190 -9.37 22.72 2.62
N GLN A 191 -9.48 23.92 2.08
CA GLN A 191 -8.35 24.68 1.53
C GLN A 191 -7.66 25.59 2.56
N ASP A 192 -8.03 25.48 3.84
CA ASP A 192 -7.37 26.18 4.93
C ASP A 192 -5.98 25.61 5.25
N GLU A 193 -5.15 26.44 5.88
CA GLU A 193 -3.77 26.11 6.22
C GLU A 193 -3.65 24.89 7.14
N ASN A 194 -4.62 24.67 8.03
CA ASN A 194 -4.60 23.52 8.93
C ASN A 194 -4.84 22.22 8.16
N ALA A 195 -5.88 22.17 7.31
CA ALA A 195 -6.15 21.02 6.47
C ALA A 195 -4.97 20.69 5.53
N LYS A 196 -4.36 21.72 4.91
CA LYS A 196 -3.14 21.56 4.09
C LYS A 196 -1.97 20.99 4.88
N ALA A 197 -1.69 21.53 6.07
CA ALA A 197 -0.62 21.05 6.93
C ALA A 197 -0.81 19.59 7.34
N VAL A 198 -2.06 19.18 7.65
CA VAL A 198 -2.39 17.78 7.95
C VAL A 198 -2.18 16.90 6.72
N ARG A 199 -2.73 17.25 5.54
CA ARG A 199 -2.52 16.48 4.31
C ARG A 199 -1.04 16.29 3.99
N SER A 200 -0.27 17.37 4.07
CA SER A 200 1.17 17.32 3.82
C SER A 200 1.89 16.41 4.81
N HIS A 201 1.66 16.58 6.13
CA HIS A 201 2.29 15.73 7.14
C HIS A 201 1.98 14.24 6.94
N ILE A 202 0.72 13.91 6.66
CA ILE A 202 0.29 12.52 6.45
C ILE A 202 0.96 11.89 5.23
N LEU A 203 1.12 12.63 4.14
CA LEU A 203 1.71 12.09 2.91
C LEU A 203 3.23 12.08 2.97
N GLU A 204 3.85 13.19 3.36
CA GLU A 204 5.31 13.36 3.31
C GLU A 204 6.02 12.71 4.49
N GLU A 205 5.50 12.89 5.70
CA GLU A 205 6.20 12.44 6.91
C GLU A 205 5.74 11.04 7.33
N GLN A 206 4.53 10.61 6.96
CA GLN A 206 3.99 9.31 7.38
C GLN A 206 4.02 8.27 6.25
N LEU A 207 3.34 8.51 5.12
CA LEU A 207 3.30 7.54 4.01
C LEU A 207 4.68 7.33 3.36
N VAL A 208 5.33 8.42 2.96
CA VAL A 208 6.64 8.35 2.28
C VAL A 208 7.71 7.73 3.18
N GLU A 209 7.65 7.94 4.50
CA GLU A 209 8.53 7.31 5.46
C GLU A 209 8.39 5.78 5.48
N VAL A 210 7.16 5.27 5.52
CA VAL A 210 6.88 3.83 5.46
C VAL A 210 7.33 3.25 4.12
N LEU A 211 7.12 3.98 3.01
CA LEU A 211 7.62 3.59 1.69
C LEU A 211 9.15 3.56 1.65
N ARG A 212 9.83 4.56 2.23
CA ARG A 212 11.28 4.60 2.33
C ARG A 212 11.81 3.40 3.07
N VAL A 213 11.31 3.10 4.27
CA VAL A 213 11.72 1.91 5.02
C VAL A 213 11.43 0.63 4.23
N CYS A 214 10.27 0.51 3.60
CA CYS A 214 9.92 -0.65 2.78
C CYS A 214 10.89 -0.86 1.61
N LEU A 215 11.30 0.22 0.95
CA LEU A 215 12.20 0.17 -0.17
C LEU A 215 13.63 -0.08 0.30
N THR A 216 14.18 0.78 1.17
CA THR A 216 15.62 0.87 1.48
C THR A 216 16.09 -0.05 2.59
N ASP A 217 15.25 -0.40 3.57
CA ASP A 217 15.66 -1.24 4.69
C ASP A 217 15.62 -2.73 4.29
N SER A 218 16.78 -3.35 4.27
CA SER A 218 16.91 -4.77 3.93
C SER A 218 16.39 -5.69 5.04
N SER A 219 16.38 -5.23 6.29
CA SER A 219 15.87 -5.98 7.45
C SER A 219 14.34 -5.97 7.56
N SER A 220 13.71 -4.98 6.92
CA SER A 220 12.26 -4.81 6.90
C SER A 220 11.56 -5.84 6.01
N ARG A 221 10.49 -6.45 6.52
CA ARG A 221 9.64 -7.39 5.76
C ARG A 221 8.54 -6.71 4.96
N LEU A 222 8.46 -5.38 4.99
CA LEU A 222 7.37 -4.61 4.38
C LEU A 222 7.22 -4.83 2.87
N SER A 223 8.32 -5.07 2.13
CA SER A 223 8.27 -5.33 0.68
C SER A 223 7.54 -6.63 0.30
N GLY A 224 7.39 -7.55 1.25
CA GLY A 224 6.60 -8.79 1.11
C GLY A 224 5.14 -8.67 1.56
N THR A 225 4.75 -7.53 2.13
CA THR A 225 3.38 -7.30 2.63
C THR A 225 2.43 -6.79 1.54
N ARG A 226 1.18 -6.52 1.92
CA ARG A 226 0.18 -5.85 1.07
C ARG A 226 0.42 -4.34 0.87
N LEU A 227 1.51 -3.76 1.38
CA LEU A 227 1.75 -2.31 1.32
C LEU A 227 1.67 -1.73 -0.10
N TYR A 228 2.28 -2.39 -1.10
CA TYR A 228 2.22 -1.88 -2.49
C TYR A 228 0.80 -1.88 -3.04
N TYR A 229 0.00 -2.89 -2.68
CA TYR A 229 -1.41 -2.91 -3.03
C TYR A 229 -2.17 -1.75 -2.38
N GLU A 230 -1.97 -1.50 -1.09
CA GLU A 230 -2.65 -0.40 -0.41
C GLU A 230 -2.28 0.97 -0.98
N VAL A 231 -1.00 1.16 -1.33
CA VAL A 231 -0.51 2.41 -1.96
C VAL A 231 -1.15 2.59 -3.33
N ALA A 232 -1.19 1.54 -4.14
CA ALA A 232 -1.86 1.58 -5.43
C ALA A 232 -3.38 1.78 -5.31
N SER A 233 -4.02 1.19 -4.30
CA SER A 233 -5.44 1.38 -4.01
C SER A 233 -5.75 2.81 -3.58
N LEU A 234 -4.90 3.42 -2.74
CA LEU A 234 -5.03 4.82 -2.36
C LEU A 234 -4.86 5.73 -3.59
N HIS A 235 -3.85 5.46 -4.40
CA HIS A 235 -3.59 6.21 -5.63
C HIS A 235 -4.76 6.14 -6.61
N ALA A 236 -5.27 4.95 -6.90
CA ALA A 236 -6.44 4.75 -7.75
C ALA A 236 -7.68 5.47 -7.20
N PHE A 237 -7.89 5.45 -5.87
CA PHE A 237 -8.96 6.20 -5.22
C PHE A 237 -8.82 7.71 -5.44
N VAL A 238 -7.62 8.27 -5.29
CA VAL A 238 -7.36 9.70 -5.51
C VAL A 238 -7.63 10.07 -6.96
N LEU A 239 -7.13 9.29 -7.93
CA LEU A 239 -7.42 9.51 -9.35
C LEU A 239 -8.92 9.51 -9.64
N GLN A 240 -9.64 8.51 -9.11
CA GLN A 240 -11.09 8.40 -9.28
C GLN A 240 -11.82 9.63 -8.74
N LYS A 241 -11.39 10.17 -7.59
CA LYS A 241 -11.98 11.38 -7.01
C LYS A 241 -11.69 12.65 -7.81
N ILE A 242 -10.54 12.74 -8.47
CA ILE A 242 -10.25 13.87 -9.35
C ILE A 242 -11.14 13.81 -10.61
N LEU A 243 -11.32 12.62 -11.19
CA LEU A 243 -12.11 12.44 -12.42
C LEU A 243 -13.63 12.46 -12.20
N SER A 244 -14.11 12.04 -11.02
CA SER A 244 -15.55 11.93 -10.73
C SER A 244 -16.28 13.27 -10.88
N GLY A 245 -17.39 13.26 -11.63
CA GLY A 245 -18.27 14.44 -11.78
C GLY A 245 -18.88 14.92 -10.47
N ASP A 246 -19.10 14.01 -9.51
CA ASP A 246 -19.79 14.28 -8.24
C ASP A 246 -18.89 14.91 -7.17
N THR A 247 -17.57 15.00 -7.43
CA THR A 247 -16.63 15.56 -6.45
C THR A 247 -16.58 17.08 -6.58
N GLU A 248 -16.77 17.78 -5.45
CA GLU A 248 -16.75 19.25 -5.41
C GLU A 248 -15.42 19.82 -5.95
N PRO A 249 -15.44 20.97 -6.65
CA PRO A 249 -14.23 21.55 -7.25
C PRO A 249 -13.09 21.78 -6.25
N ALA A 250 -13.39 22.29 -5.05
CA ALA A 250 -12.38 22.53 -4.01
C ALA A 250 -11.73 21.22 -3.52
N ALA A 251 -12.54 20.16 -3.35
CA ALA A 251 -12.06 18.84 -2.98
C ALA A 251 -11.19 18.22 -4.10
N LYS A 252 -11.56 18.40 -5.37
CA LYS A 252 -10.74 17.98 -6.52
C LYS A 252 -9.35 18.61 -6.47
N THR A 253 -9.26 19.91 -6.20
CA THR A 253 -7.98 20.60 -6.04
C THR A 253 -7.15 19.99 -4.91
N SER A 254 -7.74 19.70 -3.75
CA SER A 254 -7.01 19.03 -2.67
C SER A 254 -6.52 17.63 -3.04
N TYR A 255 -7.31 16.86 -3.80
CA TYR A 255 -6.87 15.55 -4.30
C TYR A 255 -5.74 15.66 -5.34
N GLN A 256 -5.77 16.67 -6.21
CA GLN A 256 -4.68 16.97 -7.15
C GLN A 256 -3.38 17.32 -6.41
N GLU A 257 -3.45 18.22 -5.41
CA GLU A 257 -2.31 18.55 -4.54
C GLU A 257 -1.74 17.29 -3.86
N CYS A 258 -2.61 16.41 -3.33
CA CYS A 258 -2.17 15.15 -2.73
C CYS A 258 -1.45 14.23 -3.73
N LEU A 259 -1.98 14.12 -4.95
CA LEU A 259 -1.37 13.31 -6.01
C LEU A 259 0.03 13.83 -6.36
N GLU A 260 0.16 15.14 -6.58
CA GLU A 260 1.43 15.79 -6.88
C GLU A 260 2.45 15.61 -5.74
N LEU A 261 1.98 15.70 -4.49
CA LEU A 261 2.82 15.51 -3.32
C LEU A 261 3.36 14.08 -3.22
N ILE A 262 2.51 13.07 -3.43
CA ILE A 262 2.91 11.67 -3.43
C ILE A 262 3.97 11.42 -4.50
N TRP A 263 3.73 11.90 -5.74
CA TRP A 263 4.62 11.64 -6.86
C TRP A 263 5.93 12.41 -6.81
N SER A 264 5.92 13.67 -6.33
CA SER A 264 7.16 14.43 -6.16
C SER A 264 8.10 13.76 -5.14
N ARG A 265 7.56 13.26 -4.02
CA ARG A 265 8.34 12.53 -3.01
C ARG A 265 8.76 11.15 -3.49
N LEU A 266 7.87 10.43 -4.17
CA LEU A 266 8.18 9.13 -4.75
C LEU A 266 9.27 9.24 -5.81
N LEU A 267 9.24 10.27 -6.68
CA LEU A 267 10.27 10.52 -7.67
C LEU A 267 11.63 10.75 -7.00
N LYS A 268 11.69 11.61 -5.98
CA LYS A 268 12.95 11.86 -5.25
C LYS A 268 13.55 10.55 -4.71
N LEU A 269 12.74 9.75 -4.02
CA LEU A 269 13.17 8.45 -3.49
C LEU A 269 13.55 7.44 -4.60
N SER A 270 12.83 7.47 -5.72
CA SER A 270 13.09 6.59 -6.86
C SER A 270 14.42 6.90 -7.53
N LEU A 271 14.73 8.20 -7.71
CA LEU A 271 16.00 8.65 -8.27
C LEU A 271 17.16 8.37 -7.30
N GLU A 272 16.95 8.57 -6.00
CA GLU A 272 17.94 8.19 -4.97
C GLU A 272 18.31 6.70 -5.08
N ILE A 273 17.34 5.82 -5.31
CA ILE A 273 17.56 4.37 -5.49
C ILE A 273 18.16 4.03 -6.86
N ALA A 274 17.64 4.61 -7.94
CA ALA A 274 18.07 4.30 -9.30
C ALA A 274 19.51 4.77 -9.57
N SER A 275 19.89 5.93 -9.04
CA SER A 275 21.22 6.53 -9.24
C SER A 275 22.27 6.05 -8.22
N MET A 276 21.96 5.06 -7.36
CA MET A 276 22.92 4.51 -6.40
C MET A 276 24.16 3.92 -7.10
N SER A 277 25.32 4.13 -6.48
CA SER A 277 26.60 3.55 -6.87
C SER A 277 27.33 3.03 -5.63
N PRO A 278 27.63 1.71 -5.52
CA PRO A 278 27.25 0.66 -6.47
C PRO A 278 25.72 0.41 -6.51
N PRO A 279 25.19 -0.11 -7.62
CA PRO A 279 23.78 -0.49 -7.72
C PRO A 279 23.35 -1.49 -6.67
N ASN A 280 22.18 -1.29 -6.08
CA ASN A 280 21.57 -2.28 -5.20
C ASN A 280 20.39 -2.97 -5.88
N VAL A 281 20.62 -4.20 -6.32
CA VAL A 281 19.66 -5.02 -7.06
C VAL A 281 18.33 -5.19 -6.35
N VAL A 282 18.37 -5.37 -5.02
CA VAL A 282 17.16 -5.58 -4.22
C VAL A 282 16.31 -4.32 -4.20
N LEU A 283 16.94 -3.15 -4.06
CA LEU A 283 16.23 -1.87 -4.00
C LEU A 283 15.59 -1.52 -5.34
N VAL A 284 16.31 -1.71 -6.45
CA VAL A 284 15.79 -1.47 -7.80
C VAL A 284 14.57 -2.35 -8.07
N ARG A 285 14.64 -3.65 -7.76
CA ARG A 285 13.49 -4.56 -7.93
C ARG A 285 12.28 -4.19 -7.07
N ARG A 286 12.51 -3.78 -5.81
CA ARG A 286 11.44 -3.29 -4.92
C ARG A 286 10.78 -2.03 -5.48
N LEU A 287 11.58 -1.09 -5.96
CA LEU A 287 11.11 0.15 -6.60
C LEU A 287 10.28 -0.17 -7.86
N THR A 288 10.82 -0.96 -8.79
CA THR A 288 10.12 -1.37 -10.01
C THR A 288 8.77 -1.99 -9.69
N LYS A 289 8.73 -2.92 -8.71
CA LYS A 289 7.48 -3.57 -8.30
C LYS A 289 6.46 -2.57 -7.76
N LEU A 290 6.88 -1.58 -6.95
CA LEU A 290 5.98 -0.53 -6.47
C LEU A 290 5.41 0.30 -7.62
N ILE A 291 6.25 0.81 -8.51
CA ILE A 291 5.84 1.62 -9.67
C ILE A 291 4.86 0.83 -10.56
N CYS A 292 5.19 -0.42 -10.87
CA CYS A 292 4.31 -1.27 -11.67
C CYS A 292 2.97 -1.55 -10.99
N THR A 293 2.97 -1.73 -9.66
CA THR A 293 1.72 -1.93 -8.91
C THR A 293 0.84 -0.68 -8.92
N ILE A 294 1.44 0.52 -8.92
CA ILE A 294 0.68 1.80 -9.02
C ILE A 294 0.05 1.96 -10.42
N HIS A 295 0.81 1.65 -11.48
CA HIS A 295 0.30 1.72 -12.86
C HIS A 295 -0.74 0.64 -13.17
N SER A 296 -0.62 -0.53 -12.53
CA SER A 296 -1.51 -1.68 -12.72
C SER A 296 -1.99 -2.19 -11.36
N PRO A 297 -2.92 -1.48 -10.68
CA PRO A 297 -3.41 -1.88 -9.37
C PRO A 297 -4.10 -3.24 -9.48
N PRO A 298 -3.73 -4.23 -8.66
CA PRO A 298 -4.37 -5.54 -8.73
C PRO A 298 -5.81 -5.42 -8.20
N THR A 299 -6.72 -6.23 -8.75
CA THR A 299 -8.15 -6.19 -8.39
C THR A 299 -8.43 -6.64 -6.95
N SER A 300 -7.52 -7.40 -6.35
CA SER A 300 -7.59 -7.84 -4.95
C SER A 300 -6.18 -7.95 -4.35
N PRO A 301 -6.02 -7.80 -3.03
CA PRO A 301 -4.75 -8.09 -2.37
C PRO A 301 -4.44 -9.58 -2.59
N ARG A 302 -3.17 -9.93 -2.84
CA ARG A 302 -2.73 -11.34 -2.87
C ARG A 302 -3.05 -11.97 -1.50
N SER A 303 -4.19 -12.64 -1.39
CA SER A 303 -4.52 -13.44 -0.22
C SER A 303 -3.51 -14.58 -0.13
N GLN A 304 -3.06 -14.90 1.09
CA GLN A 304 -2.24 -16.10 1.28
C GLN A 304 -3.04 -17.29 0.75
N LEU A 305 -2.46 -18.02 -0.20
CA LEU A 305 -2.96 -19.30 -0.68
C LEU A 305 -3.30 -20.16 0.54
N LYS A 306 -4.61 -20.40 0.77
CA LYS A 306 -5.02 -21.51 1.64
C LYS A 306 -4.46 -22.76 0.99
N VAL A 307 -3.52 -23.42 1.66
CA VAL A 307 -2.99 -24.72 1.23
C VAL A 307 -4.15 -25.69 1.23
N THR A 308 -4.70 -25.99 0.05
CA THR A 308 -5.58 -27.14 -0.15
C THR A 308 -4.67 -28.35 -0.21
N LEU A 309 -4.66 -29.17 0.84
CA LEU A 309 -3.99 -30.47 0.81
C LEU A 309 -4.73 -31.35 -0.21
N VAL A 310 -4.11 -31.58 -1.36
CA VAL A 310 -4.59 -32.55 -2.35
C VAL A 310 -4.28 -33.95 -1.82
N ALA A 311 -5.27 -34.85 -1.88
CA ALA A 311 -5.13 -36.24 -1.47
C ALA A 311 -4.12 -37.00 -2.37
N PRO A 312 -3.54 -38.14 -1.91
CA PRO A 312 -2.40 -38.78 -2.56
C PRO A 312 -2.66 -39.39 -3.94
N GLU A 313 -3.89 -39.32 -4.46
CA GLU A 313 -4.29 -40.04 -5.67
C GLU A 313 -3.98 -39.27 -6.99
N ASP A 314 -3.58 -38.00 -6.92
CA ASP A 314 -3.31 -37.15 -8.10
C ASP A 314 -1.81 -36.87 -8.36
N ALA A 315 -0.90 -37.64 -7.78
CA ALA A 315 0.55 -37.39 -7.80
C ALA A 315 1.25 -37.60 -9.17
N ASN A 316 0.52 -37.91 -10.25
CA ASN A 316 1.09 -38.16 -11.59
C ASN A 316 0.93 -37.01 -12.59
N SER A 317 0.57 -35.79 -12.15
CA SER A 317 0.69 -34.62 -13.03
C SER A 317 2.09 -34.00 -12.91
N THR A 318 2.87 -34.11 -13.97
CA THR A 318 4.11 -33.35 -14.16
C THR A 318 3.79 -31.86 -14.06
N VAL A 319 4.31 -31.20 -13.02
CA VAL A 319 4.25 -29.74 -12.88
C VAL A 319 5.11 -29.13 -13.99
N PRO A 320 4.56 -28.34 -14.93
CA PRO A 320 5.38 -27.67 -15.93
C PRO A 320 6.20 -26.56 -15.25
N PRO A 321 7.41 -26.24 -15.76
CA PRO A 321 8.20 -25.15 -15.23
C PRO A 321 7.41 -23.84 -15.35
N LYS A 322 7.50 -22.98 -14.32
CA LYS A 322 6.95 -21.62 -14.34
C LYS A 322 7.63 -20.80 -15.45
N ARG A 323 7.09 -20.85 -16.66
CA ARG A 323 7.37 -19.89 -17.73
C ARG A 323 6.55 -18.63 -17.47
N SER A 324 7.19 -17.46 -17.48
CA SER A 324 6.52 -16.16 -17.47
C SER A 324 5.95 -15.92 -18.88
N SER A 325 4.70 -16.28 -19.12
CA SER A 325 4.01 -15.94 -20.37
C SER A 325 3.81 -14.42 -20.47
N LEU A 326 4.25 -13.80 -21.57
CA LEU A 326 3.88 -12.43 -21.91
C LEU A 326 2.42 -12.44 -22.38
N VAL A 327 1.50 -11.94 -21.55
CA VAL A 327 0.19 -11.51 -22.06
C VAL A 327 0.29 -10.01 -22.31
N LEU A 328 0.32 -9.63 -23.59
CA LEU A 328 0.37 -8.24 -24.03
C LEU A 328 -1.02 -7.60 -23.90
N ASP A 329 -1.49 -7.39 -22.66
CA ASP A 329 -2.72 -6.65 -22.39
C ASP A 329 -2.48 -5.16 -22.70
N THR A 330 -3.13 -4.63 -23.74
CA THR A 330 -3.14 -3.22 -24.15
C THR A 330 -3.91 -2.31 -23.17
N ARG A 331 -3.81 -2.56 -21.87
CA ARG A 331 -4.40 -1.68 -20.84
C ARG A 331 -3.54 -0.43 -20.72
N THR A 332 -4.04 0.69 -21.23
CA THR A 332 -3.46 2.01 -20.99
C THR A 332 -3.52 2.35 -19.50
N SER A 333 -2.43 2.93 -18.98
CA SER A 333 -2.36 3.29 -17.57
C SER A 333 -3.38 4.39 -17.26
N PRO A 334 -4.13 4.32 -16.14
CA PRO A 334 -5.05 5.39 -15.74
C PRO A 334 -4.34 6.74 -15.52
N LEU A 335 -3.01 6.73 -15.39
CA LEU A 335 -2.17 7.91 -15.28
C LEU A 335 -2.03 8.69 -16.59
N GLU A 336 -2.34 8.11 -17.76
CA GLU A 336 -2.26 8.85 -19.03
C GLU A 336 -3.16 10.10 -19.07
N ALA A 337 -4.25 10.09 -18.29
CA ALA A 337 -5.11 11.26 -18.09
C ALA A 337 -4.45 12.37 -17.24
N PHE A 338 -3.26 12.14 -16.68
CA PHE A 338 -2.55 13.02 -15.74
C PHE A 338 -1.09 13.25 -16.20
N PRO A 339 -0.85 14.13 -17.20
CA PRO A 339 0.47 14.31 -17.81
C PRO A 339 1.58 14.71 -16.82
N THR A 340 1.26 15.58 -15.85
CA THR A 340 2.21 16.00 -14.80
C THR A 340 2.66 14.83 -13.94
N THR A 341 1.74 13.90 -13.65
CA THR A 341 2.04 12.70 -12.89
C THR A 341 2.83 11.71 -13.73
N MET A 342 2.45 11.47 -14.98
CA MET A 342 3.19 10.63 -15.92
C MET A 342 4.63 11.10 -16.13
N ALA A 343 4.89 12.41 -16.12
CA ALA A 343 6.25 12.95 -16.22
C ALA A 343 7.18 12.45 -15.10
N HIS A 344 6.66 12.09 -13.92
CA HIS A 344 7.46 11.49 -12.86
C HIS A 344 7.87 10.06 -13.23
N THR A 345 6.96 9.24 -13.76
CA THR A 345 7.29 7.91 -14.29
C THR A 345 8.27 7.99 -15.45
N THR A 346 8.11 8.97 -16.36
CA THR A 346 9.03 9.24 -17.47
C THR A 346 10.46 9.45 -16.95
N LYS A 347 10.63 10.31 -15.94
CA LYS A 347 11.94 10.59 -15.33
C LYS A 347 12.56 9.35 -14.69
N ILE A 348 11.77 8.55 -13.98
CA ILE A 348 12.24 7.30 -13.36
C ILE A 348 12.68 6.31 -14.45
N CYS A 349 11.86 6.12 -15.49
CA CYS A 349 12.16 5.21 -16.59
C CYS A 349 13.41 5.65 -17.37
N ALA A 350 13.55 6.95 -17.65
CA ALA A 350 14.72 7.51 -18.31
C ALA A 350 16.01 7.28 -17.51
N GLU A 351 15.98 7.48 -16.19
CA GLU A 351 17.13 7.21 -15.33
C GLU A 351 17.48 5.72 -15.30
N VAL A 352 16.49 4.84 -15.15
CA VAL A 352 16.69 3.37 -15.20
C VAL A 352 17.29 2.96 -16.55
N LEU A 353 16.81 3.49 -17.67
CA LEU A 353 17.36 3.23 -19.00
C LEU A 353 18.79 3.77 -19.17
N LYS A 354 19.10 4.97 -18.66
CA LYS A 354 20.47 5.51 -18.63
C LYS A 354 21.40 4.54 -17.89
N ARG A 355 20.98 4.02 -16.73
CA ARG A 355 21.76 3.04 -15.94
C ARG A 355 21.87 1.67 -16.62
N ALA A 356 20.81 1.20 -17.30
CA ALA A 356 20.85 -0.03 -18.08
C ALA A 356 21.93 -0.02 -19.17
N ARG A 357 22.20 1.17 -19.74
CA ARG A 357 23.22 1.36 -20.78
C ARG A 357 24.66 1.44 -20.22
N THR A 358 24.83 1.63 -18.92
CA THR A 358 26.16 1.63 -18.31
C THR A 358 26.65 0.19 -18.13
N ASN A 359 27.82 -0.13 -18.68
CA ASN A 359 28.42 -1.48 -18.67
C ASN A 359 27.47 -2.59 -19.19
N PRO A 360 27.09 -2.57 -20.49
CA PRO A 360 26.18 -3.57 -21.09
C PRO A 360 26.62 -5.03 -20.84
N GLY A 361 25.65 -5.91 -20.57
CA GLY A 361 25.91 -7.33 -20.28
C GLY A 361 26.44 -7.63 -18.88
N SER A 362 26.65 -6.61 -18.03
CA SER A 362 26.98 -6.81 -16.62
C SER A 362 25.75 -7.22 -15.78
N ALA A 363 25.99 -7.79 -14.60
CA ALA A 363 24.93 -8.10 -13.64
C ALA A 363 24.17 -6.84 -13.17
N GLU A 364 24.82 -5.67 -13.19
CA GLU A 364 24.21 -4.38 -12.89
C GLU A 364 23.27 -3.94 -14.01
N SER A 365 23.77 -3.91 -15.25
CA SER A 365 22.99 -3.58 -16.45
C SER A 365 21.76 -4.47 -16.61
N LEU A 366 21.88 -5.76 -16.29
CA LEU A 366 20.75 -6.71 -16.32
C LEU A 366 19.57 -6.25 -15.46
N VAL A 367 19.81 -5.80 -14.24
CA VAL A 367 18.74 -5.43 -13.30
C VAL A 367 18.03 -4.14 -13.73
N TYR A 368 18.78 -3.18 -14.28
CA TYR A 368 18.18 -1.97 -14.84
C TYR A 368 17.44 -2.25 -16.15
N THR A 369 17.91 -3.23 -16.95
CA THR A 369 17.21 -3.67 -18.17
C THR A 369 15.92 -4.40 -17.82
N GLU A 370 15.94 -5.27 -16.80
CA GLU A 370 14.75 -5.89 -16.20
C GLU A 370 13.75 -4.81 -15.75
N ALA A 371 14.22 -3.84 -14.96
CA ALA A 371 13.39 -2.74 -14.46
C ALA A 371 12.78 -1.88 -15.58
N ALA A 372 13.57 -1.53 -16.61
CA ALA A 372 13.09 -0.80 -17.77
C ALA A 372 11.98 -1.58 -18.49
N SER A 373 12.20 -2.88 -18.72
CA SER A 373 11.23 -3.73 -19.42
C SER A 373 9.88 -3.78 -18.71
N GLU A 374 9.87 -3.86 -17.37
CA GLU A 374 8.65 -3.89 -16.57
C GLU A 374 7.93 -2.54 -16.53
N VAL A 375 8.66 -1.42 -16.36
CA VAL A 375 8.07 -0.08 -16.33
C VAL A 375 7.47 0.30 -17.68
N LEU A 376 8.18 -0.03 -18.77
CA LEU A 376 7.67 0.15 -20.14
C LEU A 376 6.38 -0.64 -20.32
N ARG A 377 6.36 -1.93 -19.95
CA ARG A 377 5.20 -2.81 -20.12
C ARG A 377 3.89 -2.26 -19.53
N VAL A 378 3.95 -1.48 -18.44
CA VAL A 378 2.77 -0.96 -17.74
C VAL A 378 2.45 0.52 -18.05
N SER A 379 3.29 1.19 -18.84
CA SER A 379 3.18 2.64 -19.10
C SER A 379 3.23 3.00 -20.58
N SER A 380 3.36 2.01 -21.46
CA SER A 380 3.75 2.22 -22.84
C SER A 380 2.63 2.80 -23.69
N SER A 381 2.84 4.04 -24.14
CA SER A 381 2.14 4.71 -25.24
C SER A 381 3.19 5.42 -26.11
N SER A 382 2.85 5.76 -27.36
CA SER A 382 3.76 6.51 -28.25
C SER A 382 4.29 7.78 -27.58
N ALA A 383 3.39 8.53 -26.93
CA ALA A 383 3.73 9.76 -26.21
C ALA A 383 4.66 9.51 -25.01
N PHE A 384 4.50 8.38 -24.31
CA PHE A 384 5.39 8.02 -23.21
C PHE A 384 6.81 7.69 -23.71
N VAL A 385 6.93 6.90 -24.79
CA VAL A 385 8.23 6.55 -25.38
C VAL A 385 8.97 7.81 -25.86
N GLU A 386 8.27 8.71 -26.56
CA GLU A 386 8.79 10.01 -26.98
C GLU A 386 9.29 10.85 -25.79
N ALA A 387 8.49 10.95 -24.72
CA ALA A 387 8.86 11.69 -23.52
C ALA A 387 10.08 11.10 -22.81
N VAL A 388 10.21 9.77 -22.78
CA VAL A 388 11.38 9.09 -22.19
C VAL A 388 12.64 9.40 -23.00
N LEU A 389 12.57 9.37 -24.33
CA LEU A 389 13.69 9.70 -25.21
C LEU A 389 14.12 11.17 -25.04
N ALA A 390 13.16 12.09 -24.97
CA ALA A 390 13.43 13.51 -24.72
C ALA A 390 14.14 13.72 -23.37
N GLU A 391 13.69 13.06 -22.29
CA GLU A 391 14.33 13.12 -20.97
C GLU A 391 15.74 12.47 -20.95
N MET A 392 16.00 11.57 -21.90
CA MET A 392 17.33 11.02 -22.15
C MET A 392 18.22 11.91 -23.00
N GLY A 393 17.71 13.02 -23.54
CA GLY A 393 18.43 13.94 -24.44
C GLY A 393 18.54 13.44 -25.87
N VAL A 394 17.64 12.54 -26.30
CA VAL A 394 17.59 12.02 -27.67
C VAL A 394 16.57 12.83 -28.46
N GLU A 395 17.04 13.59 -29.45
CA GLU A 395 16.17 14.37 -30.34
C GLU A 395 15.47 13.43 -31.34
N CYS A 396 14.14 13.36 -31.25
CA CYS A 396 13.32 12.61 -32.20
C CYS A 396 12.80 13.56 -33.28
N GLY A 397 12.95 13.19 -34.56
CA GLY A 397 12.29 13.87 -35.68
C GLY A 397 10.78 13.62 -35.70
N ALA A 398 10.06 14.21 -36.67
CA ALA A 398 8.62 14.00 -36.83
C ALA A 398 8.28 12.56 -37.27
N GLY A 399 7.13 12.04 -36.84
CA GLY A 399 6.61 10.72 -37.23
C GLY A 399 7.24 9.56 -36.45
N ASP A 400 7.51 8.42 -37.10
CA ASP A 400 8.03 7.21 -36.46
C ASP A 400 9.47 7.32 -35.91
N SER A 401 10.05 8.52 -35.86
CA SER A 401 11.45 8.74 -35.45
C SER A 401 11.72 8.25 -34.04
N ALA A 402 10.76 8.37 -33.12
CA ALA A 402 10.95 7.95 -31.73
C ALA A 402 11.21 6.45 -31.61
N VAL A 403 10.48 5.64 -32.38
CA VAL A 403 10.63 4.17 -32.35
C VAL A 403 11.96 3.77 -32.98
N VAL A 404 12.37 4.44 -34.06
CA VAL A 404 13.69 4.24 -34.69
C VAL A 404 14.82 4.54 -33.70
N GLU A 405 14.77 5.69 -33.04
CA GLU A 405 15.77 6.09 -32.04
C GLU A 405 15.78 5.14 -30.83
N PHE A 406 14.60 4.69 -30.38
CA PHE A 406 14.49 3.72 -29.30
C PHE A 406 15.13 2.37 -29.65
N PHE A 407 14.90 1.86 -30.87
CA PHE A 407 15.57 0.65 -31.37
C PHE A 407 17.09 0.86 -31.47
N GLY A 408 17.52 2.05 -31.90
CA GLY A 408 18.93 2.46 -31.93
C GLY A 408 19.62 2.39 -30.56
N LEU A 409 18.93 2.82 -29.50
CA LEU A 409 19.45 2.74 -28.12
C LEU A 409 19.80 1.30 -27.72
N PHE A 410 18.90 0.35 -27.99
CA PHE A 410 19.13 -1.07 -27.67
C PHE A 410 20.13 -1.73 -28.63
N ARG A 411 20.24 -1.30 -29.88
CA ARG A 411 21.26 -1.81 -30.82
C ARG A 411 22.68 -1.61 -30.28
N SER A 412 23.00 -0.41 -29.79
CA SER A 412 24.30 -0.13 -29.15
C SER A 412 24.55 -1.07 -27.97
N VAL A 413 23.54 -1.23 -27.11
CA VAL A 413 23.62 -2.05 -25.90
C VAL A 413 23.83 -3.53 -26.22
N VAL A 414 23.15 -4.05 -27.24
CA VAL A 414 23.26 -5.45 -27.69
C VAL A 414 24.64 -5.75 -28.27
N ASN A 415 25.18 -4.82 -29.07
CA ASN A 415 26.52 -4.94 -29.65
C ASN A 415 27.61 -4.94 -28.56
N ASP A 416 27.49 -4.02 -27.60
CA ASP A 416 28.43 -3.92 -26.47
C ASP A 416 28.34 -5.16 -25.57
N ALA A 417 27.13 -5.67 -25.30
CA ALA A 417 26.91 -6.86 -24.47
C ALA A 417 27.45 -8.15 -25.11
N ALA A 418 27.41 -8.28 -26.44
CA ALA A 418 27.97 -9.43 -27.16
C ALA A 418 29.49 -9.57 -26.99
N SER A 419 30.18 -8.48 -26.65
CA SER A 419 31.62 -8.45 -26.36
C SER A 419 31.97 -8.76 -24.90
N ALA A 420 30.97 -8.82 -24.00
CA ALA A 420 31.17 -9.03 -22.57
C ALA A 420 31.43 -10.52 -22.22
N SER A 421 32.27 -10.77 -21.22
CA SER A 421 32.78 -12.11 -20.88
C SER A 421 31.78 -13.05 -20.18
N CYS A 422 30.58 -12.58 -19.81
CA CYS A 422 29.65 -13.30 -18.94
C CYS A 422 28.53 -14.02 -19.72
N LYS A 423 28.83 -15.22 -20.23
CA LYS A 423 27.89 -16.04 -21.04
C LYS A 423 26.66 -16.55 -20.28
N ASP A 424 26.74 -16.75 -18.96
CA ASP A 424 25.72 -17.46 -18.18
C ASP A 424 24.44 -16.65 -17.91
N ARG A 425 24.40 -15.33 -18.21
CA ARG A 425 23.21 -14.47 -18.01
C ARG A 425 22.77 -13.72 -19.26
N LEU A 426 23.38 -14.02 -20.40
CA LEU A 426 23.11 -13.35 -21.68
C LEU A 426 21.69 -13.65 -22.19
N GLU A 427 21.16 -14.85 -21.94
CA GLU A 427 19.80 -15.22 -22.33
C GLU A 427 18.73 -14.43 -21.57
N GLU A 428 18.86 -14.30 -20.23
CA GLU A 428 17.98 -13.49 -19.40
C GLU A 428 18.05 -12.01 -19.81
N TYR A 429 19.27 -11.52 -20.07
CA TYR A 429 19.51 -10.16 -20.54
C TYR A 429 18.80 -9.87 -21.87
N TYR A 430 19.01 -10.73 -22.87
CA TYR A 430 18.35 -10.62 -24.17
C TYR A 430 16.84 -10.79 -24.06
N GLY A 431 16.35 -11.58 -23.11
CA GLY A 431 14.92 -11.68 -22.79
C GLY A 431 14.30 -10.35 -22.39
N HIS A 432 14.97 -9.56 -21.55
CA HIS A 432 14.49 -8.23 -21.16
C HIS A 432 14.65 -7.19 -22.26
N VAL A 433 15.75 -7.22 -23.02
CA VAL A 433 15.92 -6.37 -24.22
C VAL A 433 14.82 -6.63 -25.25
N ALA A 434 14.52 -7.90 -25.52
CA ALA A 434 13.44 -8.31 -26.40
C ALA A 434 12.09 -7.75 -25.94
N ASN A 435 11.78 -7.83 -24.65
CA ASN A 435 10.56 -7.25 -24.09
C ASN A 435 10.49 -5.72 -24.32
N CYS A 436 11.59 -4.98 -24.10
CA CYS A 436 11.63 -3.54 -24.36
C CYS A 436 11.34 -3.20 -25.82
N LEU A 437 11.96 -3.93 -26.76
CA LEU A 437 11.76 -3.74 -28.20
C LEU A 437 10.32 -4.08 -28.62
N LEU A 438 9.76 -5.18 -28.12
CA LEU A 438 8.38 -5.58 -28.39
C LEU A 438 7.39 -4.52 -27.89
N VAL A 439 7.55 -4.05 -26.65
CA VAL A 439 6.69 -2.99 -26.08
C VAL A 439 6.77 -1.70 -26.88
N ALA A 440 7.97 -1.27 -27.27
CA ALA A 440 8.14 -0.09 -28.11
C ALA A 440 7.52 -0.26 -29.50
N SER A 441 7.59 -1.47 -30.08
CA SER A 441 7.02 -1.76 -31.38
C SER A 441 5.49 -1.73 -31.39
N VAL A 442 4.83 -2.16 -30.30
CA VAL A 442 3.37 -2.12 -30.16
C VAL A 442 2.87 -0.72 -29.84
N SER A 443 3.70 0.08 -29.17
CA SER A 443 3.39 1.47 -28.83
C SER A 443 3.59 2.44 -29.99
N ALA A 444 4.22 1.98 -31.07
CA ALA A 444 4.48 2.74 -32.27
C ALA A 444 3.19 2.99 -33.06
N SER A 445 3.04 4.19 -33.62
CA SER A 445 2.11 4.45 -34.73
C SER A 445 2.64 3.92 -36.08
N ALA A 446 3.79 3.25 -36.08
CA ALA A 446 4.50 2.78 -37.26
C ALA A 446 3.83 1.58 -37.93
N THR A 447 3.99 1.47 -39.25
CA THR A 447 3.49 0.31 -40.01
C THR A 447 4.25 -0.98 -39.66
N ALA A 448 3.57 -2.11 -39.73
CA ALA A 448 4.16 -3.44 -39.46
C ALA A 448 5.43 -3.70 -40.29
N THR A 449 5.46 -3.24 -41.55
CA THR A 449 6.61 -3.38 -42.45
C THR A 449 7.84 -2.63 -41.92
N LYS A 450 7.65 -1.43 -41.37
CA LYS A 450 8.73 -0.61 -40.81
C LYS A 450 9.22 -1.15 -39.48
N VAL A 451 8.32 -1.67 -38.66
CA VAL A 451 8.67 -2.40 -37.42
C VAL A 451 9.52 -3.64 -37.75
N ALA A 452 9.14 -4.41 -38.79
CA ALA A 452 9.93 -5.55 -39.24
C ALA A 452 11.33 -5.14 -39.73
N GLU A 453 11.45 -4.03 -40.46
CA GLU A 453 12.74 -3.47 -40.87
C GLU A 453 13.61 -3.04 -39.66
N LEU A 454 13.00 -2.46 -38.62
CA LEU A 454 13.71 -2.09 -37.39
C LEU A 454 14.21 -3.31 -36.62
N PHE A 455 13.39 -4.36 -36.48
CA PHE A 455 13.85 -5.62 -35.91
C PHE A 455 15.00 -6.22 -36.73
N ASN A 456 14.88 -6.20 -38.06
CA ASN A 456 15.94 -6.68 -38.93
C ASN A 456 17.27 -5.93 -38.68
N ASN A 457 17.21 -4.60 -38.63
CA ASN A 457 18.41 -3.76 -38.44
C ASN A 457 19.01 -3.85 -37.02
N THR A 458 18.23 -4.19 -36.01
CA THR A 458 18.68 -4.22 -34.60
C THR A 458 19.07 -5.61 -34.12
N VAL A 459 18.51 -6.68 -34.72
CA VAL A 459 18.55 -8.03 -34.14
C VAL A 459 19.22 -9.05 -35.05
N LEU A 460 19.18 -8.91 -36.39
CA LEU A 460 19.66 -9.95 -37.30
C LEU A 460 21.13 -10.31 -37.12
N ASP A 461 21.97 -9.35 -36.74
CA ASP A 461 23.40 -9.55 -36.52
C ASP A 461 23.68 -10.35 -35.21
N ASN A 462 22.66 -10.57 -34.38
CA ASN A 462 22.74 -11.30 -33.11
C ASN A 462 21.77 -12.49 -33.09
N GLY A 463 22.25 -13.65 -33.55
CA GLY A 463 21.44 -14.88 -33.64
C GLY A 463 20.82 -15.36 -32.33
N HIS A 464 21.42 -15.02 -31.17
CA HIS A 464 20.84 -15.35 -29.86
C HIS A 464 19.64 -14.47 -29.51
N LEU A 465 19.75 -13.15 -29.70
CA LEU A 465 18.62 -12.24 -29.49
C LEU A 465 17.47 -12.55 -30.46
N LEU A 466 17.79 -12.90 -31.72
CA LEU A 466 16.79 -13.33 -32.70
C LEU A 466 16.03 -14.58 -32.23
N ALA A 467 16.73 -15.60 -31.72
CA ALA A 467 16.09 -16.80 -31.20
C ALA A 467 15.15 -16.50 -30.01
N VAL A 468 15.59 -15.66 -29.08
CA VAL A 468 14.79 -15.25 -27.91
C VAL A 468 13.56 -14.43 -28.32
N LEU A 469 13.70 -13.53 -29.30
CA LEU A 469 12.59 -12.75 -29.83
C LEU A 469 11.55 -13.64 -30.53
N LEU A 470 12.01 -14.60 -31.34
CA LEU A 470 11.11 -15.55 -32.01
C LEU A 470 10.33 -16.38 -30.98
N GLU A 471 10.99 -16.91 -29.95
CA GLU A 471 10.32 -17.65 -28.87
C GLU A 471 9.26 -16.79 -28.17
N LYS A 472 9.59 -15.54 -27.81
CA LYS A 472 8.67 -14.62 -27.13
C LYS A 472 7.53 -14.07 -28.00
N SER A 473 7.69 -14.08 -29.32
CA SER A 473 6.68 -13.61 -30.27
C SER A 473 5.62 -14.66 -30.62
N LEU A 474 5.90 -15.93 -30.31
CA LEU A 474 5.00 -17.06 -30.53
C LEU A 474 4.02 -17.28 -29.36
N ASP A 475 4.34 -16.73 -28.19
CA ASP A 475 3.52 -16.68 -26.97
C ASP A 475 2.70 -15.38 -26.92
#